data_AF-A0A522BNN7-F1
#
_entry.id   AF-A0A522BNN7-F1
#
_cell.length_a   1.000
_cell.length_b   1.000
_cell.length_c   1.000
_cell.angle_alpha   90.00
_cell.angle_beta   90.00
_cell.angle_gamma   90.00
#
_symmetry.space_group_name_H-M   'P 1'
#
loop_
_entity.id
_entity.type
_entity.pdbx_description
1 polymer ?
#
loop_
_entity_poly.entity_id
_entity_poly.type
_entity_poly.pdbx_seq_one_letter_code
_entity_poly.pdbx_strand_id
1 'polypeptide(L)'
;MPRGAHRRPGARARGARARQPAPPGSRGTAGGRARRAVGGPLHPPVRRGRGRVARRRRRCRSRPGSGVLDRIAVRPCSAPDRRRCDGGPRDGLQPGHVVHDLDAVRRGAGLPRARDDAARGAACCDPRWRRRVGRRHRAPAGRCAGRPGGARRAVTDLARLPPGRRPGAHRAARREGGPVTEDPDWPRASSLLVPAGSARVGLVGVPLSRSSISPSSAHLTPAAVRQALARFPTWHAGLDVDLPAIADLGDLDVADLAGSEAVDTTARLLRDLPAHDLLLLVGGDNLVTWPAVLARPGRVGVLTLDAHHDVRGFHAGPTNGTPVRGLVEAGVGAVTQVGIGDLTNSRAHRRWCDEHGIRVVPLEACRGRVGEVVRAELDRLAASCDVLHVDLDVDVVDRSFAPGCPGARPGGLLPHELLEAAVEAGRHPAVRAVDVVEVDAAADVNGATVQLAAMCLLSAAAGHASR
;
A
#
# COMPACT_ATOMS: atom_id res chain seq x y z
N MET A 1 -8.51 -20.65 -78.42
CA MET A 1 -8.70 -19.21 -78.18
C MET A 1 -7.37 -18.65 -77.65
N PRO A 2 -6.90 -17.49 -78.15
CA PRO A 2 -5.48 -17.16 -78.45
C PRO A 2 -4.62 -16.78 -77.21
N ARG A 3 -3.34 -17.18 -77.14
CA ARG A 3 -2.06 -16.56 -77.62
C ARG A 3 -1.68 -15.19 -77.00
N GLY A 4 -0.62 -15.19 -76.19
CA GLY A 4 0.69 -14.64 -76.60
C GLY A 4 1.17 -13.25 -76.09
N ALA A 5 2.48 -13.22 -75.80
CA ALA A 5 3.45 -12.10 -75.83
C ALA A 5 3.51 -11.15 -74.61
N HIS A 6 4.60 -11.18 -73.82
CA HIS A 6 5.92 -10.53 -74.04
C HIS A 6 5.88 -8.99 -74.07
N ARG A 7 6.59 -8.33 -73.13
CA ARG A 7 7.87 -7.61 -73.36
C ARG A 7 8.26 -6.72 -72.17
N ARG A 8 9.56 -6.74 -71.84
CA ARG A 8 10.30 -5.68 -71.11
C ARG A 8 10.57 -4.48 -72.05
N PRO A 9 10.91 -3.31 -71.49
CA PRO A 9 12.30 -2.79 -71.57
C PRO A 9 12.80 -2.26 -70.19
N GLY A 10 14.09 -2.32 -69.80
CA GLY A 10 15.22 -1.46 -70.22
C GLY A 10 15.08 -0.03 -69.67
N ALA A 11 16.06 0.72 -69.16
CA ALA A 11 17.45 0.53 -68.76
C ALA A 11 17.84 1.76 -67.88
N ARG A 12 18.82 1.57 -66.99
CA ARG A 12 19.86 2.51 -66.50
C ARG A 12 19.52 4.01 -66.34
N ALA A 13 19.70 4.52 -65.12
CA ALA A 13 20.44 5.77 -64.89
C ALA A 13 21.15 5.76 -63.52
N ARG A 14 22.43 6.15 -63.53
CA ARG A 14 23.35 6.26 -62.38
C ARG A 14 23.32 7.68 -61.80
N GLY A 15 23.71 7.80 -60.52
CA GLY A 15 24.36 8.98 -59.93
C GLY A 15 23.41 9.96 -59.24
N ALA A 16 23.72 10.59 -58.10
CA ALA A 16 24.92 10.59 -57.29
C ALA A 16 24.55 11.05 -55.86
N ARG A 17 25.19 10.44 -54.85
CA ARG A 17 25.21 10.91 -53.46
C ARG A 17 26.33 11.95 -53.33
N ALA A 18 26.03 13.13 -52.81
CA ALA A 18 27.04 14.10 -52.39
C ALA A 18 27.35 13.90 -50.89
N ARG A 19 28.59 13.50 -50.61
CA ARG A 19 29.25 13.64 -49.29
C ARG A 19 30.25 14.78 -49.38
N GLN A 20 30.39 15.50 -48.27
CA GLN A 20 31.32 16.61 -48.02
C GLN A 20 32.78 16.27 -48.35
N PRO A 21 33.58 17.32 -48.62
CA PRO A 21 34.90 17.38 -48.02
C PRO A 21 35.28 18.78 -47.48
N ALA A 22 36.01 18.78 -46.36
CA ALA A 22 36.98 19.81 -45.96
C ALA A 22 38.34 19.08 -45.81
N PRO A 23 39.51 19.74 -45.66
CA PRO A 23 39.89 21.16 -45.77
C PRO A 23 41.10 21.38 -46.72
N PRO A 24 41.76 22.55 -46.73
CA PRO A 24 43.14 22.55 -46.21
C PRO A 24 43.53 23.81 -45.43
N GLY A 25 44.55 23.69 -44.58
CA GLY A 25 45.10 24.79 -43.78
C GLY A 25 46.36 25.44 -44.34
N SER A 26 46.80 26.50 -43.66
CA SER A 26 48.16 26.70 -43.11
C SER A 26 48.71 28.13 -43.26
N ARG A 27 49.51 28.51 -42.24
CA ARG A 27 50.50 29.62 -42.14
C ARG A 27 49.92 31.01 -41.88
N GLY A 28 50.45 31.85 -40.98
CA GLY A 28 51.60 31.76 -40.09
C GLY A 28 52.09 33.16 -39.67
N THR A 29 52.50 33.28 -38.41
CA THR A 29 53.59 34.12 -37.83
C THR A 29 53.50 35.64 -37.60
N ALA A 30 54.04 36.00 -36.42
CA ALA A 30 54.66 37.25 -35.94
C ALA A 30 53.73 38.44 -35.60
N GLY A 31 53.89 39.21 -34.51
CA GLY A 31 54.86 39.28 -33.42
C GLY A 31 54.69 40.62 -32.67
N GLY A 32 55.14 40.72 -31.41
CA GLY A 32 55.61 41.99 -30.83
C GLY A 32 54.71 42.81 -29.86
N ARG A 33 54.92 42.60 -28.56
CA ARG A 33 55.02 43.54 -27.41
C ARG A 33 54.22 44.89 -27.41
N ALA A 34 53.41 45.13 -26.36
CA ALA A 34 53.77 45.96 -25.18
C ALA A 34 52.56 46.35 -24.26
N ARG A 35 52.70 46.00 -22.97
CA ARG A 35 52.32 46.71 -21.71
C ARG A 35 50.98 47.50 -21.62
N ARG A 36 50.08 47.08 -20.72
CA ARG A 36 49.87 47.62 -19.34
C ARG A 36 48.75 46.86 -18.59
N ALA A 37 48.83 46.96 -17.26
CA ALA A 37 48.06 46.30 -16.18
C ALA A 37 46.51 46.38 -16.33
N VAL A 38 45.68 45.52 -15.73
CA VAL A 38 45.43 45.32 -14.28
C VAL A 38 44.57 44.05 -14.07
N GLY A 39 44.79 43.32 -12.97
CA GLY A 39 43.71 42.57 -12.28
C GLY A 39 43.67 41.05 -12.50
N GLY A 40 44.42 40.29 -11.69
CA GLY A 40 44.26 38.85 -11.46
C GLY A 40 44.00 38.55 -9.97
N PRO A 41 43.42 37.39 -9.64
CA PRO A 41 42.56 37.19 -8.47
C PRO A 41 43.30 36.86 -7.16
N LEU A 42 42.73 37.31 -6.04
CA LEU A 42 43.20 37.06 -4.68
C LEU A 42 42.59 35.76 -4.11
N HIS A 43 43.43 34.79 -3.82
CA HIS A 43 43.18 33.73 -2.83
C HIS A 43 43.32 34.31 -1.41
N PRO A 44 42.45 33.97 -0.44
CA PRO A 44 42.72 34.24 0.97
C PRO A 44 43.44 33.05 1.65
N PRO A 45 44.33 33.33 2.63
CA PRO A 45 45.24 32.36 3.22
C PRO A 45 44.69 31.66 4.47
N VAL A 46 45.16 30.43 4.67
CA VAL A 46 45.04 29.64 5.90
C VAL A 46 45.82 30.32 7.03
N ARG A 47 45.14 30.67 8.13
CA ARG A 47 45.78 31.01 9.41
C ARG A 47 45.41 30.00 10.50
N ARG A 48 46.46 29.39 11.06
CA ARG A 48 46.44 28.56 12.26
C ARG A 48 46.11 29.42 13.49
N GLY A 49 44.98 29.14 14.15
CA GLY A 49 44.62 29.68 15.46
C GLY A 49 44.44 28.56 16.48
N ARG A 50 45.33 28.50 17.48
CA ARG A 50 45.22 27.61 18.64
C ARG A 50 44.07 28.10 19.52
N GLY A 51 42.92 27.44 19.45
CA GLY A 51 41.79 27.61 20.38
C GLY A 51 41.61 26.36 21.24
N ARG A 52 41.97 26.43 22.52
CA ARG A 52 41.66 25.40 23.52
C ARG A 52 40.15 25.40 23.76
N VAL A 53 39.43 24.39 23.26
CA VAL A 53 38.05 24.12 23.67
C VAL A 53 38.07 23.03 24.74
N ALA A 54 37.73 23.43 25.96
CA ALA A 54 37.61 22.57 27.12
C ALA A 54 36.51 21.51 26.90
N ARG A 55 36.90 20.25 26.82
CA ARG A 55 35.97 19.10 26.90
C ARG A 55 35.35 19.07 28.30
N ARG A 56 34.14 19.61 28.47
CA ARG A 56 33.29 19.31 29.64
C ARG A 56 32.81 17.87 29.54
N ARG A 57 33.60 16.94 30.10
CA ARG A 57 33.15 15.58 30.43
C ARG A 57 32.06 15.69 31.49
N ARG A 58 30.79 15.47 31.14
CA ARG A 58 29.75 15.17 32.13
C ARG A 58 30.03 13.78 32.69
N ARG A 59 30.64 13.73 33.87
CA ARG A 59 30.69 12.53 34.71
C ARG A 59 29.28 12.28 35.24
N CYS A 60 28.58 11.29 34.70
CA CYS A 60 27.47 10.67 35.42
C CYS A 60 28.09 9.85 36.56
N ARG A 61 27.96 10.37 37.79
CA ARG A 61 28.26 9.62 39.01
C ARG A 61 27.13 8.63 39.24
N SER A 62 27.48 7.36 39.25
CA SER A 62 26.69 6.27 39.82
C SER A 62 26.49 6.50 41.33
N ARG A 63 25.26 6.30 41.80
CA ARG A 63 24.97 5.89 43.17
C ARG A 63 23.98 4.72 43.12
N PRO A 64 24.16 3.67 43.93
CA PRO A 64 23.38 2.44 43.84
C PRO A 64 22.05 2.62 44.56
N GLY A 65 20.95 2.41 43.83
CA GLY A 65 19.62 2.22 44.40
C GLY A 65 19.28 0.75 44.36
N SER A 66 19.28 0.13 45.55
CA SER A 66 18.74 -1.20 45.82
C SER A 66 17.26 -1.28 45.40
N GLY A 67 16.96 -2.19 44.47
CA GLY A 67 15.59 -2.44 44.03
C GLY A 67 15.51 -3.83 43.40
N VAL A 68 15.05 -4.78 44.22
CA VAL A 68 14.80 -6.20 43.98
C VAL A 68 14.28 -6.49 42.56
N LEU A 69 15.05 -7.23 41.76
CA LEU A 69 14.56 -7.94 40.58
C LEU A 69 14.24 -9.37 41.01
N ASP A 70 12.96 -9.68 41.14
CA ASP A 70 12.49 -11.05 41.27
C ASP A 70 12.81 -11.81 39.98
N ARG A 71 13.64 -12.85 40.15
CA ARG A 71 13.93 -13.85 39.13
C ARG A 71 12.68 -14.72 38.95
N ILE A 72 11.94 -14.52 37.88
CA ILE A 72 11.02 -15.55 37.39
C ILE A 72 11.87 -16.65 36.76
N ALA A 73 12.15 -17.68 37.56
CA ALA A 73 12.72 -18.93 37.08
C ALA A 73 11.65 -19.68 36.26
N VAL A 74 11.84 -19.75 34.95
CA VAL A 74 11.09 -20.68 34.10
C VAL A 74 11.66 -22.08 34.36
N ARG A 75 10.93 -22.91 35.11
CA ARG A 75 11.20 -24.34 35.22
C ARG A 75 10.87 -25.02 33.88
N PRO A 76 11.72 -25.91 33.36
CA PRO A 76 11.35 -26.77 32.24
C PRO A 76 10.32 -27.80 32.72
N CYS A 77 9.17 -27.88 32.03
CA CYS A 77 8.22 -28.96 32.21
C CYS A 77 8.83 -30.28 31.71
N SER A 78 9.07 -31.18 32.66
CA SER A 78 9.30 -32.60 32.45
C SER A 78 8.12 -33.25 31.73
N ALA A 79 8.44 -34.05 30.71
CA ALA A 79 7.51 -34.91 29.98
C ALA A 79 6.82 -35.94 30.90
N PRO A 80 5.60 -36.40 30.52
CA PRO A 80 5.16 -37.74 30.87
C PRO A 80 5.01 -38.60 29.62
N ASP A 81 5.89 -39.59 29.58
CA ASP A 81 5.70 -41.02 29.32
C ASP A 81 4.64 -41.53 28.34
N ARG A 82 5.11 -42.49 27.54
CA ARG A 82 4.43 -43.23 26.49
C ARG A 82 3.51 -44.27 27.12
N ARG A 83 2.27 -44.36 26.63
CA ARG A 83 1.50 -45.62 26.69
C ARG A 83 0.97 -46.00 25.32
N ARG A 84 1.33 -47.24 24.96
CA ARG A 84 0.93 -48.04 23.81
C ARG A 84 -0.59 -48.19 23.74
N CYS A 85 -1.13 -48.15 22.53
CA CYS A 85 -2.22 -49.02 22.10
C CYS A 85 -1.88 -49.50 20.67
N ASP A 86 -1.52 -50.78 20.57
CA ASP A 86 -1.40 -51.54 19.33
C ASP A 86 -2.80 -51.95 18.82
N GLY A 87 -2.96 -52.06 17.50
CA GLY A 87 -4.08 -52.78 16.85
C GLY A 87 -4.62 -52.13 15.58
N GLY A 88 -4.22 -52.65 14.40
CA GLY A 88 -4.57 -52.18 13.03
C GLY A 88 -5.98 -52.58 12.52
N PRO A 89 -6.21 -52.82 11.20
CA PRO A 89 -5.29 -52.83 10.05
C PRO A 89 -5.62 -51.80 8.94
N ARG A 90 -4.74 -51.84 7.94
CA ARG A 90 -4.64 -51.01 6.73
C ARG A 90 -5.60 -51.47 5.64
N ASP A 91 -6.15 -50.50 4.90
CA ASP A 91 -6.49 -50.53 3.46
C ASP A 91 -6.29 -49.06 3.00
N GLY A 92 -5.52 -48.68 1.97
CA GLY A 92 -5.28 -49.34 0.70
C GLY A 92 -6.04 -48.60 -0.40
N LEU A 93 -5.70 -47.34 -0.70
CA LEU A 93 -6.25 -46.61 -1.86
C LEU A 93 -5.23 -45.61 -2.45
N GLN A 94 -4.93 -45.83 -3.73
CA GLN A 94 -4.05 -45.08 -4.62
C GLN A 94 -4.67 -43.72 -5.02
N PRO A 95 -3.87 -42.69 -5.36
CA PRO A 95 -4.39 -41.43 -5.89
C PRO A 95 -4.76 -41.57 -7.38
N GLY A 96 -6.05 -41.55 -7.66
CA GLY A 96 -6.60 -41.42 -9.01
C GLY A 96 -6.58 -39.97 -9.50
N HIS A 97 -6.13 -39.79 -10.73
CA HIS A 97 -6.22 -38.55 -11.51
C HIS A 97 -7.68 -38.08 -11.61
N VAL A 98 -7.93 -36.78 -11.38
CA VAL A 98 -9.20 -36.15 -11.72
C VAL A 98 -8.93 -35.08 -12.78
N VAL A 99 -9.39 -35.37 -13.99
CA VAL A 99 -9.61 -34.42 -15.09
C VAL A 99 -10.99 -33.83 -14.86
N HIS A 100 -11.11 -32.51 -14.72
CA HIS A 100 -12.42 -31.85 -14.76
C HIS A 100 -12.72 -31.42 -16.20
N ASP A 101 -13.66 -32.15 -16.79
CA ASP A 101 -14.34 -31.84 -18.05
C ASP A 101 -15.31 -30.66 -17.83
N LEU A 102 -15.13 -29.61 -18.62
CA LEU A 102 -15.89 -28.37 -18.61
C LEU A 102 -17.02 -28.50 -19.62
N ASP A 103 -18.18 -29.05 -19.25
CA ASP A 103 -19.44 -28.80 -19.97
C ASP A 103 -20.66 -29.42 -19.24
N ALA A 104 -21.15 -28.77 -18.18
CA ALA A 104 -22.46 -29.11 -17.60
C ALA A 104 -23.12 -27.98 -16.78
N VAL A 105 -23.11 -26.73 -17.26
CA VAL A 105 -23.99 -25.66 -16.72
C VAL A 105 -24.69 -24.89 -17.84
N ARG A 106 -25.19 -25.64 -18.83
CA ARG A 106 -26.19 -25.15 -19.79
C ARG A 106 -27.22 -26.24 -20.02
N ARG A 107 -28.27 -26.24 -19.20
CA ARG A 107 -29.64 -26.66 -19.54
C ARG A 107 -30.53 -26.45 -18.33
N GLY A 108 -31.35 -25.40 -18.39
CA GLY A 108 -32.40 -25.14 -17.42
C GLY A 108 -33.50 -26.19 -17.51
N ALA A 109 -34.00 -26.59 -16.34
CA ALA A 109 -35.32 -27.17 -16.14
C ALA A 109 -35.73 -26.89 -14.69
N GLY A 110 -36.92 -26.33 -14.50
CA GLY A 110 -37.33 -25.75 -13.22
C GLY A 110 -38.18 -26.65 -12.32
N LEU A 111 -38.56 -26.00 -11.20
CA LEU A 111 -39.64 -26.27 -10.23
C LEU A 111 -39.38 -27.32 -9.13
N PRO A 112 -40.06 -27.25 -7.94
CA PRO A 112 -41.04 -26.25 -7.46
C PRO A 112 -40.78 -25.67 -6.04
N ARG A 113 -41.57 -24.64 -5.71
CA ARG A 113 -41.74 -24.01 -4.39
C ARG A 113 -42.45 -24.94 -3.38
N ALA A 114 -42.00 -24.94 -2.12
CA ALA A 114 -42.76 -25.37 -0.93
C ALA A 114 -42.74 -24.19 0.06
N ARG A 115 -43.84 -23.42 0.18
CA ARG A 115 -44.99 -23.57 1.09
C ARG A 115 -44.62 -23.53 2.58
N ASP A 116 -45.15 -22.49 3.20
CA ASP A 116 -45.22 -22.20 4.62
C ASP A 116 -45.77 -23.36 5.44
N ASP A 117 -45.17 -23.59 6.61
CA ASP A 117 -45.88 -24.13 7.75
C ASP A 117 -45.41 -23.42 9.03
N ALA A 118 -46.33 -22.63 9.58
CA ALA A 118 -46.25 -22.12 10.93
C ALA A 118 -47.00 -23.09 11.87
N ALA A 119 -46.34 -23.45 12.97
CA ALA A 119 -46.84 -23.38 14.35
C ALA A 119 -46.68 -24.65 15.22
N ARG A 120 -46.25 -24.34 16.45
CA ARG A 120 -46.44 -25.01 17.76
C ARG A 120 -45.43 -26.10 18.16
N GLY A 121 -44.84 -25.90 19.35
CA GLY A 121 -44.55 -27.03 20.23
C GLY A 121 -43.39 -26.89 21.21
N ALA A 122 -43.63 -26.19 22.32
CA ALA A 122 -43.15 -26.53 23.68
C ALA A 122 -41.66 -26.37 24.06
N ALA A 123 -41.52 -25.64 25.17
CA ALA A 123 -40.35 -25.47 26.01
C ALA A 123 -39.86 -26.78 26.66
N CYS A 124 -38.55 -26.86 26.89
CA CYS A 124 -37.98 -27.55 28.05
C CYS A 124 -36.66 -26.90 28.45
N CYS A 125 -36.72 -26.08 29.50
CA CYS A 125 -35.59 -25.71 30.33
C CYS A 125 -35.56 -26.69 31.51
N ASP A 126 -34.47 -27.45 31.72
CA ASP A 126 -34.20 -28.11 33.01
C ASP A 126 -33.07 -27.36 33.75
N PRO A 127 -33.31 -26.87 34.98
CA PRO A 127 -32.37 -26.13 35.80
C PRO A 127 -31.69 -27.02 36.86
N ARG A 128 -30.39 -27.32 36.74
CA ARG A 128 -29.60 -27.84 37.87
C ARG A 128 -28.15 -27.38 37.85
N TRP A 129 -27.82 -26.32 38.59
CA TRP A 129 -26.73 -26.31 39.58
C TRP A 129 -26.60 -24.93 40.26
N ARG A 130 -27.05 -24.84 41.51
CA ARG A 130 -26.69 -23.76 42.45
C ARG A 130 -26.00 -24.38 43.67
N ARG A 131 -25.06 -23.60 44.24
CA ARG A 131 -24.24 -23.78 45.47
C ARG A 131 -22.91 -24.49 45.16
N ARG A 132 -21.71 -24.01 45.52
CA ARG A 132 -21.16 -23.05 46.51
C ARG A 132 -19.96 -22.35 45.82
N VAL A 133 -19.50 -21.14 46.14
CA VAL A 133 -18.69 -20.77 47.32
C VAL A 133 -18.76 -19.24 47.46
N GLY A 134 -19.06 -18.75 48.67
CA GLY A 134 -18.92 -17.35 49.03
C GLY A 134 -17.56 -17.07 49.65
N ARG A 135 -17.04 -15.85 49.43
CA ARG A 135 -16.26 -15.03 50.38
C ARG A 135 -15.98 -13.68 49.74
N ARG A 136 -16.72 -12.64 50.18
CA ARG A 136 -16.39 -11.23 49.93
C ARG A 136 -15.51 -10.75 51.08
N HIS A 137 -14.32 -10.26 50.79
CA HIS A 137 -13.51 -9.52 51.74
C HIS A 137 -14.11 -8.13 51.97
N ARG A 138 -14.44 -7.81 53.24
CA ARG A 138 -14.70 -6.46 53.74
C ARG A 138 -13.37 -5.84 54.16
N ALA A 139 -13.08 -4.62 53.70
CA ALA A 139 -12.05 -3.76 54.27
C ALA A 139 -12.70 -2.79 55.29
N PRO A 140 -12.00 -2.36 56.35
CA PRO A 140 -12.60 -1.69 57.50
C PRO A 140 -12.79 -0.18 57.29
N ALA A 141 -13.83 0.34 57.94
CA ALA A 141 -14.17 1.76 58.01
C ALA A 141 -13.29 2.47 59.06
N GLY A 142 -12.55 3.49 58.62
CA GLY A 142 -11.94 4.50 59.50
C GLY A 142 -12.85 5.72 59.59
N ARG A 143 -13.23 6.09 60.81
CA ARG A 143 -13.95 7.34 61.13
C ARG A 143 -12.96 8.50 61.19
N CYS A 144 -13.31 9.65 60.61
CA CYS A 144 -12.85 10.95 61.10
C CYS A 144 -14.01 11.96 61.05
N ALA A 145 -14.05 12.78 62.09
CA ALA A 145 -15.15 13.56 62.61
C ALA A 145 -15.69 14.67 61.69
N GLY A 146 -16.97 15.00 61.86
CA GLY A 146 -17.64 16.08 61.16
C GLY A 146 -17.51 17.46 61.83
N ARG A 147 -17.81 18.50 61.04
CA ARG A 147 -18.70 19.61 61.40
C ARG A 147 -19.27 20.27 60.12
N PRO A 148 -20.42 20.97 60.20
CA PRO A 148 -21.48 20.90 59.19
C PRO A 148 -21.66 22.20 58.39
N GLY A 149 -22.41 22.12 57.29
CA GLY A 149 -23.12 23.27 56.73
C GLY A 149 -23.00 23.39 55.21
N GLY A 150 -24.08 23.11 54.50
CA GLY A 150 -24.17 23.35 53.06
C GLY A 150 -25.21 22.44 52.41
N ALA A 151 -26.42 22.97 52.27
CA ALA A 151 -27.63 22.26 51.87
C ALA A 151 -27.48 21.44 50.57
N ARG A 152 -28.08 20.24 50.60
CA ARG A 152 -28.42 19.46 49.41
C ARG A 152 -29.37 20.30 48.55
N ARG A 153 -29.04 20.52 47.28
CA ARG A 153 -30.04 20.86 46.26
C ARG A 153 -30.11 19.74 45.23
N ALA A 154 -31.33 19.24 45.09
CA ALA A 154 -31.74 18.25 44.11
C ALA A 154 -31.46 18.75 42.69
N VAL A 155 -31.05 17.82 41.83
CA VAL A 155 -30.98 18.02 40.39
C VAL A 155 -32.40 17.88 39.84
N THR A 156 -33.13 18.99 39.81
CA THR A 156 -34.36 19.18 39.03
C THR A 156 -34.39 20.63 38.58
N ASP A 157 -34.01 20.90 37.33
CA ASP A 157 -34.78 21.71 36.37
C ASP A 157 -33.94 21.94 35.11
N LEU A 158 -34.31 21.27 34.02
CA LEU A 158 -33.88 21.59 32.66
C LEU A 158 -34.91 22.58 32.10
N ALA A 159 -34.87 23.83 32.53
CA ALA A 159 -35.60 24.90 31.86
C ALA A 159 -35.03 26.29 32.21
N ARG A 160 -34.82 27.11 31.17
CA ARG A 160 -34.52 28.56 31.18
C ARG A 160 -33.04 28.95 31.32
N LEU A 161 -32.30 28.79 30.22
CA LEU A 161 -31.16 29.66 29.91
C LEU A 161 -31.66 30.87 29.08
N PRO A 162 -31.15 32.09 29.34
CA PRO A 162 -31.55 33.29 28.60
C PRO A 162 -31.06 33.26 27.14
N PRO A 163 -31.77 33.88 26.18
CA PRO A 163 -31.35 33.89 24.79
C PRO A 163 -30.25 34.94 24.63
N GLY A 164 -28.99 34.50 24.60
CA GLY A 164 -27.87 35.44 24.48
C GLY A 164 -26.55 34.75 24.21
N ARG A 165 -26.09 34.88 22.96
CA ARG A 165 -24.79 34.46 22.40
C ARG A 165 -24.60 32.94 22.28
N ARG A 166 -24.98 32.44 21.10
CA ARG A 166 -24.38 31.22 20.54
C ARG A 166 -22.85 31.35 20.64
N PRO A 167 -22.11 30.32 21.08
CA PRO A 167 -20.67 30.28 20.88
C PRO A 167 -20.45 30.53 19.40
N GLY A 168 -19.71 31.60 19.06
CA GLY A 168 -19.41 31.91 17.68
C GLY A 168 -18.86 30.65 17.06
N ALA A 169 -19.53 30.14 16.03
CA ALA A 169 -18.91 29.19 15.13
C ALA A 169 -17.60 29.86 14.71
N HIS A 170 -16.47 29.37 15.21
CA HIS A 170 -15.19 29.65 14.60
C HIS A 170 -15.31 29.05 13.21
N ARG A 171 -15.86 29.81 12.26
CA ARG A 171 -15.56 29.64 10.85
C ARG A 171 -14.05 29.74 10.82
N ALA A 172 -13.38 28.60 10.79
CA ALA A 172 -12.01 28.54 10.31
C ALA A 172 -12.09 29.19 8.94
N ALA A 173 -11.72 30.46 8.87
CA ALA A 173 -11.49 31.11 7.59
C ALA A 173 -10.49 30.18 6.91
N ARG A 174 -10.92 29.50 5.84
CA ARG A 174 -9.97 28.92 4.90
C ARG A 174 -9.10 30.11 4.51
N ARG A 175 -7.89 30.18 5.06
CA ARG A 175 -6.87 31.05 4.50
C ARG A 175 -6.69 30.47 3.12
N GLU A 176 -7.25 31.15 2.12
CA GLU A 176 -6.82 30.96 0.74
C GLU A 176 -5.30 31.03 0.81
N GLY A 177 -4.65 29.92 0.47
CA GLY A 177 -3.20 29.84 0.51
C GLY A 177 -2.69 31.01 -0.31
N GLY A 178 -1.86 31.86 0.29
CA GLY A 178 -1.19 32.91 -0.46
C GLY A 178 -0.46 32.31 -1.66
N PRO A 179 -0.14 33.12 -2.69
CA PRO A 179 0.54 32.63 -3.88
C PRO A 179 1.76 31.82 -3.43
N VAL A 180 1.75 30.54 -3.81
CA VAL A 180 2.87 29.64 -3.54
C VAL A 180 4.05 30.23 -4.29
N THR A 181 5.04 30.73 -3.56
CA THR A 181 6.27 31.23 -4.17
C THR A 181 6.99 30.05 -4.79
N GLU A 182 7.14 30.05 -6.12
CA GLU A 182 7.96 29.05 -6.81
C GLU A 182 9.43 29.32 -6.47
N ASP A 183 10.07 28.37 -5.77
CA ASP A 183 11.50 28.36 -5.54
C ASP A 183 12.15 27.53 -6.67
N PRO A 184 12.95 28.13 -7.57
CA PRO A 184 13.59 27.40 -8.66
C PRO A 184 14.49 26.24 -8.21
N ASP A 185 15.01 26.30 -6.97
CA ASP A 185 15.86 25.26 -6.39
C ASP A 185 15.05 24.16 -5.68
N TRP A 186 13.72 24.28 -5.66
CA TRP A 186 12.78 23.27 -5.15
C TRP A 186 11.75 22.88 -6.22
N PRO A 187 12.17 22.20 -7.30
CA PRO A 187 11.24 21.69 -8.29
C PRO A 187 10.24 20.74 -7.64
N ARG A 188 8.95 20.91 -7.95
CA ARG A 188 7.85 20.14 -7.34
C ARG A 188 7.63 18.84 -8.10
N ALA A 189 7.35 17.74 -7.41
CA ALA A 189 7.06 16.46 -8.05
C ALA A 189 5.84 16.52 -8.99
N SER A 190 4.90 17.44 -8.78
CA SER A 190 3.80 17.69 -9.73
C SER A 190 4.28 18.15 -11.11
N SER A 191 5.47 18.74 -11.25
CA SER A 191 6.03 19.12 -12.55
C SER A 191 6.61 17.93 -13.32
N LEU A 192 6.72 16.74 -12.69
CA LEU A 192 7.12 15.51 -13.36
C LEU A 192 5.96 14.86 -14.12
N LEU A 193 4.72 15.29 -13.88
CA LEU A 193 3.55 14.82 -14.61
C LEU A 193 3.60 15.36 -16.04
N VAL A 194 3.75 14.45 -17.00
CA VAL A 194 3.80 14.74 -18.44
C VAL A 194 2.65 14.05 -19.16
N PRO A 195 2.28 14.50 -20.39
CA PRO A 195 1.23 13.85 -21.16
C PRO A 195 1.53 12.37 -21.45
N ALA A 196 0.47 11.57 -21.61
CA ALA A 196 0.54 10.15 -21.97
C ALA A 196 1.50 9.88 -23.15
N GLY A 197 2.27 8.79 -23.06
CA GLY A 197 3.25 8.39 -24.07
C GLY A 197 4.61 9.10 -24.00
N SER A 198 4.80 10.01 -23.04
CA SER A 198 6.03 10.81 -22.90
C SER A 198 7.02 10.31 -21.84
N ALA A 199 6.71 9.20 -21.16
CA ALA A 199 7.53 8.66 -20.07
C ALA A 199 7.46 7.13 -19.95
N ARG A 200 8.47 6.54 -19.30
CA ARG A 200 8.56 5.09 -19.04
C ARG A 200 7.74 4.66 -17.81
N VAL A 201 7.47 5.59 -16.90
CA VAL A 201 6.59 5.39 -15.74
C VAL A 201 5.24 6.02 -16.05
N GLY A 202 4.15 5.30 -15.83
CA GLY A 202 2.78 5.81 -16.00
C GLY A 202 2.09 5.96 -14.65
N LEU A 203 1.17 6.91 -14.53
CA LEU A 203 0.27 7.09 -13.39
C LEU A 203 -1.17 7.07 -13.88
N VAL A 204 -2.00 6.18 -13.34
CA VAL A 204 -3.44 6.13 -13.61
C VAL A 204 -4.22 6.14 -12.30
N GLY A 205 -5.30 6.91 -12.25
CA GLY A 205 -6.25 6.85 -11.14
C GLY A 205 -7.31 5.80 -11.39
N VAL A 206 -7.62 5.00 -10.37
CA VAL A 206 -8.68 3.99 -10.43
C VAL A 206 -9.72 4.28 -9.34
N PRO A 207 -10.67 5.20 -9.56
CA PRO A 207 -11.53 5.74 -8.50
C PRO A 207 -12.63 4.79 -8.00
N LEU A 208 -12.39 3.48 -7.82
CA LEU A 208 -13.37 2.52 -7.28
C LEU A 208 -13.63 2.75 -5.78
N SER A 209 -14.88 2.87 -5.34
CA SER A 209 -15.16 2.91 -3.88
C SER A 209 -16.47 2.28 -3.46
N ARG A 210 -17.34 1.95 -4.42
CA ARG A 210 -18.64 1.34 -4.15
C ARG A 210 -18.55 -0.14 -3.80
N SER A 211 -17.37 -0.74 -4.00
CA SER A 211 -17.01 -2.09 -3.56
C SER A 211 -16.62 -2.15 -2.08
N SER A 212 -16.43 -1.01 -1.42
CA SER A 212 -16.03 -0.95 -0.02
C SER A 212 -17.15 -1.47 0.89
N ILE A 213 -16.80 -2.38 1.79
CA ILE A 213 -17.74 -2.91 2.80
C ILE A 213 -18.12 -1.82 3.80
N SER A 214 -17.19 -0.93 4.14
CA SER A 214 -17.47 0.28 4.92
C SER A 214 -17.71 1.46 3.98
N PRO A 215 -18.57 2.44 4.33
CA PRO A 215 -18.69 3.66 3.56
C PRO A 215 -17.31 4.31 3.35
N SER A 216 -16.96 4.57 2.08
CA SER A 216 -15.65 5.07 1.69
C SER A 216 -15.79 6.07 0.55
N SER A 217 -15.01 7.15 0.62
CA SER A 217 -14.85 8.13 -0.48
C SER A 217 -13.50 7.96 -1.19
N ALA A 218 -12.95 6.73 -1.23
CA ALA A 218 -11.68 6.43 -1.89
C ALA A 218 -11.62 6.80 -3.38
N HIS A 219 -12.77 7.02 -4.04
CA HIS A 219 -12.84 7.57 -5.40
C HIS A 219 -12.27 8.99 -5.52
N LEU A 220 -12.16 9.74 -4.41
CA LEU A 220 -11.57 11.09 -4.37
C LEU A 220 -10.03 11.07 -4.27
N THR A 221 -9.45 9.91 -3.93
CA THR A 221 -8.02 9.75 -3.66
C THR A 221 -7.12 10.03 -4.87
N PRO A 222 -7.42 9.58 -6.10
CA PRO A 222 -6.57 9.87 -7.25
C PRO A 222 -6.33 11.38 -7.46
N ALA A 223 -7.38 12.19 -7.38
CA ALA A 223 -7.28 13.64 -7.49
C ALA A 223 -6.51 14.26 -6.32
N ALA A 224 -6.78 13.80 -5.09
CA ALA A 224 -6.11 14.30 -3.89
C ALA A 224 -4.60 14.02 -3.90
N VAL A 225 -4.19 12.82 -4.35
CA VAL A 225 -2.78 12.44 -4.46
C VAL A 225 -2.06 13.29 -5.51
N ARG A 226 -2.65 13.50 -6.69
CA ARG A 226 -2.08 14.41 -7.72
C ARG A 226 -1.85 15.82 -7.18
N GLN A 227 -2.79 16.35 -6.40
CA GLN A 227 -2.61 17.64 -5.74
C GLN A 227 -1.49 17.62 -4.68
N ALA A 228 -1.36 16.52 -3.94
CA ALA A 228 -0.33 16.36 -2.93
C ALA A 228 1.09 16.29 -3.52
N LEU A 229 1.27 15.86 -4.77
CA LEU A 229 2.58 15.85 -5.45
C LEU A 229 3.25 17.23 -5.48
N ALA A 230 2.47 18.33 -5.48
CA ALA A 230 3.02 19.68 -5.43
C ALA A 230 3.76 20.02 -4.12
N ARG A 231 3.67 19.16 -3.10
CA ARG A 231 4.31 19.32 -1.78
C ARG A 231 5.67 18.64 -1.67
N PHE A 232 6.07 17.85 -2.66
CA PHE A 232 7.30 17.08 -2.62
C PHE A 232 8.31 17.58 -3.66
N PRO A 233 9.62 17.48 -3.38
CA PRO A 233 10.65 17.78 -4.37
C PRO A 233 10.79 16.64 -5.39
N THR A 234 11.56 16.87 -6.47
CA THR A 234 11.85 15.85 -7.50
C THR A 234 13.06 14.97 -7.21
N TRP A 235 13.75 15.13 -6.06
CA TRP A 235 14.96 14.36 -5.72
C TRP A 235 14.71 13.45 -4.52
N HIS A 236 15.10 12.18 -4.65
CA HIS A 236 15.01 11.19 -3.60
C HIS A 236 16.37 11.04 -2.88
N ALA A 237 16.56 11.80 -1.81
CA ALA A 237 17.83 11.90 -1.09
C ALA A 237 18.41 10.56 -0.60
N GLY A 238 17.56 9.63 -0.15
CA GLY A 238 18.02 8.34 0.39
C GLY A 238 18.65 7.42 -0.66
N LEU A 239 18.34 7.64 -1.94
CA LEU A 239 18.91 6.90 -3.08
C LEU A 239 19.85 7.76 -3.92
N ASP A 240 19.90 9.06 -3.66
CA ASP A 240 20.60 10.06 -4.46
C ASP A 240 20.24 10.00 -5.95
N VAL A 241 18.94 9.99 -6.25
CA VAL A 241 18.42 9.97 -7.62
C VAL A 241 17.37 11.06 -7.85
N ASP A 242 17.40 11.66 -9.03
CA ASP A 242 16.30 12.45 -9.54
C ASP A 242 15.16 11.52 -9.99
N LEU A 243 13.94 11.87 -9.63
CA LEU A 243 12.75 11.15 -10.03
C LEU A 243 12.51 11.29 -11.54
N PRO A 244 12.05 10.22 -12.22
CA PRO A 244 11.79 10.28 -13.65
C PRO A 244 10.50 11.08 -13.92
N ALA A 245 10.34 11.53 -15.17
CA ALA A 245 9.03 11.98 -15.64
C ALA A 245 7.99 10.85 -15.52
N ILE A 246 6.74 11.21 -15.24
CA ILE A 246 5.62 10.29 -15.04
C ILE A 246 4.51 10.68 -16.02
N ALA A 247 4.14 9.76 -16.91
CA ALA A 247 3.03 9.96 -17.83
C ALA A 247 1.71 9.90 -17.05
N ASP A 248 1.01 11.03 -16.90
CA ASP A 248 -0.32 11.04 -16.30
C ASP A 248 -1.35 10.57 -17.32
N LEU A 249 -1.96 9.43 -17.04
CA LEU A 249 -2.95 8.75 -17.89
C LEU A 249 -4.39 9.15 -17.52
N GLY A 250 -4.56 10.09 -16.59
CA GLY A 250 -5.87 10.49 -16.09
C GLY A 250 -6.50 9.43 -15.17
N ASP A 251 -7.82 9.53 -15.03
CA ASP A 251 -8.61 8.61 -14.20
C ASP A 251 -9.46 7.70 -15.09
N LEU A 252 -9.62 6.45 -14.70
CA LEU A 252 -10.57 5.55 -15.33
C LEU A 252 -12.00 5.92 -14.95
N ASP A 253 -12.92 5.84 -15.90
CA ASP A 253 -14.35 6.09 -15.68
C ASP A 253 -15.02 4.87 -15.03
N VAL A 254 -14.72 4.68 -13.74
CA VAL A 254 -15.17 3.50 -12.97
C VAL A 254 -15.76 3.85 -11.60
N ALA A 255 -15.84 5.14 -11.25
CA ALA A 255 -16.21 5.57 -9.89
C ALA A 255 -17.60 5.09 -9.43
N ASP A 256 -18.52 4.93 -10.38
CA ASP A 256 -19.89 4.48 -10.13
C ASP A 256 -20.10 2.97 -10.24
N LEU A 257 -19.05 2.21 -10.57
CA LEU A 257 -19.13 0.76 -10.74
C LEU A 257 -18.99 0.00 -9.42
N ALA A 258 -19.60 -1.19 -9.36
CA ALA A 258 -19.46 -2.13 -8.25
C ALA A 258 -19.53 -3.58 -8.74
N GLY A 259 -19.21 -4.53 -7.87
CA GLY A 259 -19.35 -5.96 -8.14
C GLY A 259 -18.55 -6.44 -9.34
N SER A 260 -19.07 -7.41 -10.09
CA SER A 260 -18.38 -7.97 -11.26
C SER A 260 -18.20 -6.96 -12.39
N GLU A 261 -19.13 -6.02 -12.56
CA GLU A 261 -19.01 -4.97 -13.58
C GLU A 261 -17.78 -4.08 -13.33
N ALA A 262 -17.51 -3.73 -12.06
CA ALA A 262 -16.31 -3.00 -11.69
C ALA A 262 -15.04 -3.78 -12.08
N VAL A 263 -15.00 -5.09 -11.80
CA VAL A 263 -13.86 -5.95 -12.16
C VAL A 263 -13.67 -6.00 -13.68
N ASP A 264 -14.71 -6.36 -14.43
CA ASP A 264 -14.61 -6.59 -15.87
C ASP A 264 -14.29 -5.31 -16.66
N THR A 265 -14.95 -4.20 -16.30
CA THR A 265 -14.73 -2.91 -16.95
C THR A 265 -13.38 -2.33 -16.61
N THR A 266 -12.96 -2.37 -15.34
CA THR A 266 -11.65 -1.86 -14.94
C THR A 266 -10.53 -2.67 -15.61
N ALA A 267 -10.64 -4.00 -15.65
CA ALA A 267 -9.64 -4.85 -16.31
C ALA A 267 -9.53 -4.57 -17.80
N ARG A 268 -10.66 -4.33 -18.48
CA ARG A 268 -10.67 -3.92 -19.90
C ARG A 268 -9.99 -2.58 -20.11
N LEU A 269 -10.38 -1.55 -19.36
CA LEU A 269 -9.80 -0.22 -19.49
C LEU A 269 -8.29 -0.21 -19.20
N LEU A 270 -7.84 -0.98 -18.21
CA LEU A 270 -6.41 -1.12 -17.89
C LEU A 270 -5.62 -1.84 -18.99
N ARG A 271 -6.23 -2.77 -19.75
CA ARG A 271 -5.60 -3.41 -20.91
C ARG A 271 -5.42 -2.46 -22.09
N ASP A 272 -6.32 -1.49 -22.23
CA ASP A 272 -6.31 -0.52 -23.33
C ASP A 272 -5.31 0.62 -23.11
N LEU A 273 -4.75 0.74 -21.89
CA LEU A 273 -3.70 1.72 -21.59
C LEU A 273 -2.40 1.42 -22.37
N PRO A 274 -1.61 2.47 -22.69
CA PRO A 274 -0.30 2.27 -23.29
C PRO A 274 0.61 1.43 -22.37
N ALA A 275 1.55 0.70 -22.96
CA ALA A 275 2.56 -0.02 -22.20
C ALA A 275 3.55 0.95 -21.55
N HIS A 276 3.88 0.69 -20.27
CA HIS A 276 4.87 1.43 -19.48
C HIS A 276 5.79 0.40 -18.81
N ASP A 277 7.01 0.81 -18.47
CA ASP A 277 7.91 -0.09 -17.77
C ASP A 277 7.48 -0.36 -16.33
N LEU A 278 6.89 0.67 -15.71
CA LEU A 278 6.21 0.62 -14.42
C LEU A 278 4.92 1.42 -14.52
N LEU A 279 3.78 0.79 -14.26
CA LEU A 279 2.51 1.48 -14.10
C LEU A 279 2.22 1.67 -12.61
N LEU A 280 2.03 2.91 -12.20
CA LEU A 280 1.57 3.29 -10.88
C LEU A 280 0.06 3.49 -10.94
N LEU A 281 -0.68 2.77 -10.11
CA LEU A 281 -2.12 2.93 -9.93
C LEU A 281 -2.35 3.62 -8.59
N VAL A 282 -3.21 4.62 -8.58
CA VAL A 282 -3.57 5.31 -7.35
C VAL A 282 -5.06 5.21 -7.11
N GLY A 283 -5.38 4.89 -5.87
CA GLY A 283 -6.70 4.98 -5.32
C GLY A 283 -7.62 3.91 -5.87
N GLY A 284 -8.84 4.14 -5.41
CA GLY A 284 -9.83 3.13 -5.18
C GLY A 284 -9.61 2.37 -3.87
N ASP A 285 -10.66 1.67 -3.46
CA ASP A 285 -10.56 0.63 -2.44
C ASP A 285 -9.78 -0.58 -2.96
N ASN A 286 -9.51 -1.55 -2.09
CA ASN A 286 -8.63 -2.68 -2.44
C ASN A 286 -9.18 -3.58 -3.56
N LEU A 287 -10.43 -3.40 -4.02
CA LEU A 287 -10.91 -4.17 -5.19
C LEU A 287 -10.05 -3.90 -6.42
N VAL A 288 -9.40 -2.74 -6.54
CA VAL A 288 -8.56 -2.31 -7.67
C VAL A 288 -7.49 -3.32 -8.05
N THR A 289 -6.87 -3.99 -7.08
CA THR A 289 -5.80 -4.96 -7.30
C THR A 289 -6.25 -6.12 -8.18
N TRP A 290 -7.50 -6.57 -8.03
CA TRP A 290 -8.03 -7.70 -8.79
C TRP A 290 -8.08 -7.44 -10.32
N PRO A 291 -8.82 -6.44 -10.83
CA PRO A 291 -8.81 -6.13 -12.25
C PRO A 291 -7.44 -5.66 -12.76
N ALA A 292 -6.62 -5.03 -11.91
CA ALA A 292 -5.28 -4.59 -12.29
C ALA A 292 -4.35 -5.76 -12.62
N VAL A 293 -4.42 -6.85 -11.85
CA VAL A 293 -3.68 -8.09 -12.14
C VAL A 293 -4.27 -8.82 -13.36
N LEU A 294 -5.60 -8.91 -13.49
CA LEU A 294 -6.24 -9.54 -14.66
C LEU A 294 -5.97 -8.81 -15.99
N ALA A 295 -5.64 -7.53 -15.92
CA ALA A 295 -5.25 -6.76 -17.10
C ALA A 295 -3.84 -7.08 -17.60
N ARG A 296 -3.02 -7.81 -16.83
CA ARG A 296 -1.63 -8.09 -17.19
C ARG A 296 -1.50 -9.39 -17.98
N PRO A 297 -0.71 -9.40 -19.07
CA PRO A 297 -0.41 -10.63 -19.78
C PRO A 297 0.62 -11.48 -19.02
N GLY A 298 0.65 -12.77 -19.34
CA GLY A 298 1.64 -13.71 -18.80
C GLY A 298 1.29 -14.22 -17.41
N ARG A 299 2.24 -14.93 -16.79
CA ARG A 299 2.07 -15.46 -15.44
C ARG A 299 2.42 -14.38 -14.43
N VAL A 300 1.39 -13.84 -13.78
CA VAL A 300 1.54 -12.76 -12.79
C VAL A 300 1.82 -13.34 -11.40
N GLY A 301 2.85 -12.82 -10.74
CA GLY A 301 3.05 -12.96 -9.30
C GLY A 301 2.54 -11.73 -8.56
N VAL A 302 1.87 -11.92 -7.43
CA VAL A 302 1.28 -10.82 -6.66
C VAL A 302 1.92 -10.77 -5.28
N LEU A 303 2.38 -9.59 -4.88
CA LEU A 303 2.76 -9.29 -3.50
C LEU A 303 1.80 -8.24 -2.96
N THR A 304 1.09 -8.55 -1.88
CA THR A 304 0.29 -7.57 -1.14
C THR A 304 1.04 -7.16 0.11
N LEU A 305 1.05 -5.86 0.41
CA LEU A 305 1.50 -5.33 1.69
C LEU A 305 0.26 -4.80 2.42
N ASP A 306 -0.29 -5.63 3.30
CA ASP A 306 -1.65 -5.48 3.83
C ASP A 306 -1.72 -6.04 5.27
N ALA A 307 -2.54 -5.43 6.12
CA ALA A 307 -2.87 -5.99 7.43
C ALA A 307 -3.89 -7.15 7.35
N HIS A 308 -4.61 -7.28 6.24
CA HIS A 308 -5.72 -8.19 5.99
C HIS A 308 -5.36 -9.25 4.95
N HIS A 309 -6.08 -10.38 4.98
CA HIS A 309 -5.90 -11.43 3.98
C HIS A 309 -6.69 -11.17 2.70
N ASP A 310 -7.81 -10.44 2.77
CA ASP A 310 -8.64 -10.11 1.61
C ASP A 310 -9.11 -11.30 0.76
N VAL A 311 -9.43 -12.37 1.49
CA VAL A 311 -9.98 -13.63 0.99
C VAL A 311 -11.44 -13.87 1.40
N ARG A 312 -12.22 -12.81 1.64
CA ARG A 312 -13.66 -12.97 1.96
C ARG A 312 -14.38 -13.65 0.79
N GLY A 313 -15.43 -14.41 1.08
CA GLY A 313 -16.27 -15.00 0.04
C GLY A 313 -17.20 -13.99 -0.66
N PHE A 314 -17.68 -14.33 -1.85
CA PHE A 314 -18.48 -13.45 -2.73
C PHE A 314 -19.98 -13.35 -2.39
N HIS A 315 -20.36 -13.48 -1.12
CA HIS A 315 -21.78 -13.45 -0.71
C HIS A 315 -22.45 -12.09 -1.00
N ALA A 316 -21.67 -11.01 -1.09
CA ALA A 316 -22.11 -9.67 -1.49
C ALA A 316 -21.58 -9.27 -2.89
N GLY A 317 -21.11 -10.24 -3.69
CA GLY A 317 -20.33 -9.99 -4.90
C GLY A 317 -18.88 -9.57 -4.60
N PRO A 318 -18.12 -9.17 -5.64
CA PRO A 318 -16.81 -8.55 -5.46
C PRO A 318 -16.87 -7.28 -4.61
N THR A 319 -16.06 -7.27 -3.55
CA THR A 319 -15.90 -6.15 -2.61
C THR A 319 -14.42 -5.90 -2.34
N ASN A 320 -14.09 -4.83 -1.63
CA ASN A 320 -12.70 -4.51 -1.27
C ASN A 320 -12.02 -5.62 -0.44
N GLY A 321 -12.77 -6.43 0.31
CA GLY A 321 -12.18 -7.56 1.07
C GLY A 321 -12.11 -8.90 0.30
N THR A 322 -12.31 -8.89 -1.02
CA THR A 322 -12.28 -10.10 -1.88
C THR A 322 -11.18 -10.20 -2.95
N PRO A 323 -10.29 -9.21 -3.19
CA PRO A 323 -9.41 -9.21 -4.37
C PRO A 323 -8.49 -10.42 -4.42
N VAL A 324 -7.87 -10.81 -3.29
CA VAL A 324 -6.92 -11.94 -3.25
C VAL A 324 -7.61 -13.27 -3.54
N ARG A 325 -8.80 -13.48 -2.95
CA ARG A 325 -9.58 -14.69 -3.28
C ARG A 325 -10.01 -14.70 -4.74
N GLY A 326 -10.45 -13.56 -5.26
CA GLY A 326 -10.82 -13.41 -6.66
C GLY A 326 -9.68 -13.76 -7.62
N LEU A 327 -8.46 -13.34 -7.30
CA LEU A 327 -7.28 -13.64 -8.08
C LEU A 327 -6.91 -15.12 -8.06
N VAL A 328 -6.91 -15.73 -6.89
CA VAL A 328 -6.61 -17.16 -6.74
C VAL A 328 -7.67 -18.02 -7.45
N GLU A 329 -8.96 -17.71 -7.31
CA GLU A 329 -10.03 -18.40 -8.02
C GLU A 329 -9.99 -18.15 -9.55
N ALA A 330 -9.42 -17.03 -9.99
CA ALA A 330 -9.11 -16.76 -11.40
C ALA A 330 -7.82 -17.43 -11.92
N GLY A 331 -7.12 -18.22 -11.08
CA GLY A 331 -5.96 -19.02 -11.46
C GLY A 331 -4.60 -18.38 -11.14
N VAL A 332 -4.54 -17.29 -10.38
CA VAL A 332 -3.27 -16.71 -9.90
C VAL A 332 -2.72 -17.57 -8.77
N GLY A 333 -1.73 -18.42 -9.09
CA GLY A 333 -1.15 -19.38 -8.12
C GLY A 333 0.04 -18.85 -7.30
N ALA A 334 0.53 -17.64 -7.57
CA ALA A 334 1.74 -17.10 -6.94
C ALA A 334 1.41 -15.80 -6.19
N VAL A 335 0.96 -15.94 -4.93
CA VAL A 335 0.61 -14.81 -4.07
C VAL A 335 1.48 -14.83 -2.80
N THR A 336 2.05 -13.68 -2.47
CA THR A 336 2.67 -13.39 -1.17
C THR A 336 1.92 -12.27 -0.49
N GLN A 337 1.62 -12.41 0.79
CA GLN A 337 1.08 -11.36 1.64
C GLN A 337 2.10 -11.01 2.72
N VAL A 338 2.41 -9.74 2.88
CA VAL A 338 3.38 -9.22 3.85
C VAL A 338 2.67 -8.22 4.74
N GLY A 339 2.93 -8.27 6.04
CA GLY A 339 2.36 -7.29 7.00
C GLY A 339 1.06 -7.74 7.65
N ILE A 340 0.62 -9.00 7.46
CA ILE A 340 -0.62 -9.53 8.03
C ILE A 340 -0.64 -9.30 9.54
N GLY A 341 -1.61 -8.50 9.98
CA GLY A 341 -1.69 -7.98 11.34
C GLY A 341 -2.38 -8.92 12.33
N ASP A 342 -2.09 -8.70 13.61
CA ASP A 342 -2.81 -9.32 14.71
C ASP A 342 -4.22 -8.71 14.86
N LEU A 343 -5.20 -9.56 15.19
CA LEU A 343 -6.61 -9.16 15.44
C LEU A 343 -7.31 -8.46 14.25
N THR A 344 -6.77 -8.59 13.03
CA THR A 344 -7.39 -8.07 11.78
C THR A 344 -8.09 -9.16 10.98
N ASN A 345 -7.71 -10.43 11.18
CA ASN A 345 -8.12 -11.57 10.35
C ASN A 345 -8.87 -12.66 11.10
N SER A 346 -9.65 -13.46 10.37
CA SER A 346 -10.31 -14.64 10.91
C SER A 346 -9.45 -15.89 10.72
N ARG A 347 -9.60 -16.87 11.63
CA ARG A 347 -8.93 -18.18 11.49
C ARG A 347 -9.35 -18.91 10.21
N ALA A 348 -10.58 -18.71 9.76
CA ALA A 348 -11.07 -19.32 8.52
C ALA A 348 -10.33 -18.75 7.29
N HIS A 349 -10.12 -17.43 7.24
CA HIS A 349 -9.36 -16.79 6.17
C HIS A 349 -7.91 -17.26 6.15
N ARG A 350 -7.27 -17.39 7.33
CA ARG A 350 -5.91 -17.92 7.39
C ARG A 350 -5.81 -19.36 6.88
N ARG A 351 -6.73 -20.23 7.27
CA ARG A 351 -6.78 -21.62 6.76
C ARG A 351 -6.97 -21.66 5.25
N TRP A 352 -7.85 -20.81 4.73
CA TRP A 352 -8.07 -20.71 3.29
C TRP A 352 -6.79 -20.31 2.55
N CYS A 353 -6.00 -19.38 3.10
CA CYS A 353 -4.68 -19.02 2.56
C CYS A 353 -3.72 -20.22 2.54
N ASP A 354 -3.69 -21.01 3.62
CA ASP A 354 -2.85 -22.22 3.71
C ASP A 354 -3.26 -23.27 2.67
N GLU A 355 -4.56 -23.50 2.51
CA GLU A 355 -5.14 -24.46 1.55
C GLU A 355 -4.83 -24.11 0.10
N HIS A 356 -4.68 -22.81 -0.21
CA HIS A 356 -4.38 -22.32 -1.56
C HIS A 356 -2.88 -21.98 -1.75
N GLY A 357 -2.03 -22.33 -0.78
CA GLY A 357 -0.58 -22.13 -0.90
C GLY A 357 -0.13 -20.66 -0.90
N ILE A 358 -0.93 -19.74 -0.37
CA ILE A 358 -0.56 -18.33 -0.24
C ILE A 358 0.57 -18.21 0.77
N ARG A 359 1.66 -17.55 0.38
CA ARG A 359 2.76 -17.26 1.30
C ARG A 359 2.38 -16.08 2.18
N VAL A 360 2.31 -16.31 3.49
CA VAL A 360 1.98 -15.26 4.46
C VAL A 360 3.20 -14.92 5.32
N VAL A 361 3.57 -13.65 5.33
CA VAL A 361 4.57 -13.05 6.23
C VAL A 361 3.84 -12.14 7.21
N PRO A 362 3.70 -12.56 8.49
CA PRO A 362 3.07 -11.75 9.52
C PRO A 362 3.82 -10.43 9.77
N LEU A 363 3.11 -9.42 10.29
CA LEU A 363 3.65 -8.11 10.64
C LEU A 363 4.89 -8.20 11.55
N GLU A 364 4.87 -9.10 12.54
CA GLU A 364 5.97 -9.29 13.49
C GLU A 364 7.26 -9.77 12.81
N ALA A 365 7.13 -10.50 11.70
CA ALA A 365 8.26 -11.06 10.97
C ALA A 365 8.97 -10.03 10.08
N CYS A 366 8.29 -8.95 9.70
CA CYS A 366 8.84 -7.90 8.84
C CYS A 366 9.18 -6.59 9.57
N ARG A 367 8.74 -6.39 10.81
CA ARG A 367 9.02 -5.17 11.60
C ARG A 367 10.52 -4.81 11.63
N GLY A 368 10.83 -3.59 11.23
CA GLY A 368 12.19 -3.04 11.16
C GLY A 368 13.04 -3.56 10.01
N ARG A 369 12.45 -4.33 9.08
CA ARG A 369 13.15 -4.95 7.94
C ARG A 369 12.25 -5.18 6.73
N VAL A 370 11.19 -4.39 6.58
CA VAL A 370 10.17 -4.59 5.55
C VAL A 370 10.79 -4.56 4.15
N GLY A 371 11.69 -3.61 3.87
CA GLY A 371 12.39 -3.57 2.58
C GLY A 371 13.15 -4.87 2.26
N GLU A 372 13.87 -5.45 3.23
CA GLU A 372 14.56 -6.72 3.03
C GLU A 372 13.60 -7.88 2.72
N VAL A 373 12.49 -7.94 3.44
CA VAL A 373 11.45 -8.97 3.25
C VAL A 373 10.82 -8.82 1.88
N VAL A 374 10.38 -7.62 1.52
CA VAL A 374 9.74 -7.34 0.22
C VAL A 374 10.69 -7.72 -0.92
N ARG A 375 11.95 -7.29 -0.87
CA ARG A 375 12.95 -7.68 -1.88
C ARG A 375 13.09 -9.19 -2.03
N ALA A 376 13.24 -9.92 -0.92
CA ALA A 376 13.38 -11.37 -0.95
C ALA A 376 12.13 -12.08 -1.49
N GLU A 377 10.94 -11.56 -1.18
CA GLU A 377 9.68 -12.12 -1.69
C GLU A 377 9.44 -11.81 -3.16
N LEU A 378 9.85 -10.63 -3.63
CA LEU A 378 9.85 -10.30 -5.06
C LEU A 378 10.80 -11.22 -5.84
N ASP A 379 12.02 -11.44 -5.36
CA ASP A 379 12.98 -12.37 -5.97
C ASP A 379 12.38 -13.80 -6.06
N ARG A 380 11.71 -14.24 -4.99
CA ARG A 380 11.04 -15.56 -4.94
C ARG A 380 9.91 -15.67 -5.96
N LEU A 381 9.05 -14.65 -6.07
CA LEU A 381 7.96 -14.63 -7.05
C LEU A 381 8.52 -14.61 -8.48
N ALA A 382 9.53 -13.77 -8.74
CA ALA A 382 10.17 -13.62 -10.04
C ALA A 382 10.82 -14.92 -10.56
N ALA A 383 11.20 -15.84 -9.67
CA ALA A 383 11.73 -17.15 -10.07
C ALA A 383 10.72 -18.02 -10.85
N SER A 384 9.43 -17.70 -10.79
CA SER A 384 8.36 -18.51 -11.39
C SER A 384 7.28 -17.71 -12.14
N CYS A 385 7.42 -16.39 -12.22
CA CYS A 385 6.44 -15.48 -12.81
C CYS A 385 7.12 -14.53 -13.82
N ASP A 386 6.40 -14.19 -14.89
CA ASP A 386 6.91 -13.31 -15.96
C ASP A 386 6.86 -11.84 -15.56
N VAL A 387 5.84 -11.48 -14.78
CA VAL A 387 5.56 -10.12 -14.32
C VAL A 387 5.09 -10.14 -12.88
N LEU A 388 5.46 -9.12 -12.13
CA LEU A 388 5.02 -8.93 -10.75
C LEU A 388 4.13 -7.70 -10.64
N HIS A 389 3.12 -7.85 -9.79
CA HIS A 389 2.23 -6.78 -9.33
C HIS A 389 2.42 -6.63 -7.82
N VAL A 390 2.62 -5.39 -7.36
CA VAL A 390 2.70 -5.08 -5.93
C VAL A 390 1.50 -4.23 -5.55
N ASP A 391 0.74 -4.72 -4.58
CA ASP A 391 -0.35 -4.00 -3.95
C ASP A 391 0.17 -3.41 -2.63
N LEU A 392 0.08 -2.08 -2.52
CA LEU A 392 0.39 -1.32 -1.33
C LEU A 392 -0.91 -0.83 -0.69
N ASP A 393 -1.58 -1.71 0.05
CA ASP A 393 -2.68 -1.35 0.92
C ASP A 393 -2.15 -0.48 2.07
N VAL A 394 -2.51 0.80 2.07
CA VAL A 394 -2.00 1.77 3.04
C VAL A 394 -2.50 1.46 4.45
N ASP A 395 -3.53 0.62 4.60
CA ASP A 395 -4.09 0.24 5.89
C ASP A 395 -3.19 -0.68 6.73
N VAL A 396 -2.12 -1.23 6.11
CA VAL A 396 -1.03 -1.93 6.81
C VAL A 396 -0.28 -1.03 7.79
N VAL A 397 -0.31 0.27 7.56
CA VAL A 397 0.34 1.28 8.39
C VAL A 397 -0.49 1.52 9.66
N ASP A 398 0.19 1.71 10.78
CA ASP A 398 -0.47 2.01 12.05
C ASP A 398 -1.46 3.19 11.88
N ARG A 399 -2.67 3.00 12.39
CA ARG A 399 -3.78 3.97 12.27
C ARG A 399 -3.42 5.39 12.71
N SER A 400 -2.47 5.55 13.62
CA SER A 400 -1.99 6.86 14.08
C SER A 400 -1.30 7.66 12.97
N PHE A 401 -0.77 6.98 11.95
CA PHE A 401 -0.14 7.58 10.78
C PHE A 401 -0.97 7.45 9.51
N ALA A 402 -1.90 6.50 9.44
CA ALA A 402 -2.85 6.32 8.34
C ALA A 402 -4.32 6.49 8.77
N PRO A 403 -4.72 7.64 9.36
CA PRO A 403 -6.08 7.83 9.86
C PRO A 403 -7.14 7.89 8.74
N GLY A 404 -6.74 8.21 7.50
CA GLY A 404 -7.59 8.15 6.31
C GLY A 404 -7.85 6.75 5.77
N CYS A 405 -7.33 5.70 6.39
CA CYS A 405 -7.60 4.31 6.00
C CYS A 405 -8.64 3.69 6.96
N PRO A 406 -9.85 3.32 6.48
CA PRO A 406 -10.88 2.76 7.36
C PRO A 406 -10.43 1.47 8.07
N GLY A 407 -9.73 0.59 7.35
CA GLY A 407 -9.25 -0.72 7.83
C GLY A 407 -8.06 -0.66 8.79
N ALA A 408 -7.30 0.45 8.79
CA ALA A 408 -6.06 0.58 9.56
C ALA A 408 -6.28 0.38 11.06
N ARG A 409 -5.37 -0.35 11.70
CA ARG A 409 -5.41 -0.67 13.14
C ARG A 409 -4.20 -0.11 13.89
N PRO A 410 -4.33 0.13 15.21
CA PRO A 410 -3.15 0.36 16.05
C PRO A 410 -2.22 -0.86 16.02
N GLY A 411 -0.92 -0.63 15.99
CA GLY A 411 0.14 -1.64 16.00
C GLY A 411 0.76 -1.95 14.63
N GLY A 412 0.29 -1.33 13.54
CA GLY A 412 0.76 -1.56 12.16
C GLY A 412 2.21 -1.13 11.88
N LEU A 413 2.55 -1.09 10.60
CA LEU A 413 3.85 -0.59 10.12
C LEU A 413 4.00 0.91 10.37
N LEU A 414 5.25 1.36 10.49
CA LEU A 414 5.58 2.77 10.45
C LEU A 414 5.63 3.26 8.98
N PRO A 415 5.35 4.55 8.72
CA PRO A 415 5.32 5.06 7.34
C PRO A 415 6.58 4.78 6.53
N HIS A 416 7.77 4.89 7.14
CA HIS A 416 9.03 4.64 6.42
C HIS A 416 9.18 3.18 5.97
N GLU A 417 8.59 2.22 6.68
CA GLU A 417 8.63 0.80 6.31
C GLU A 417 7.79 0.53 5.05
N LEU A 418 6.65 1.22 4.90
CA LEU A 418 5.85 1.20 3.67
C LEU A 418 6.63 1.85 2.51
N LEU A 419 7.34 2.95 2.76
CA LEU A 419 8.14 3.62 1.73
C LEU A 419 9.35 2.77 1.29
N GLU A 420 9.99 2.04 2.21
CA GLU A 420 11.02 1.04 1.88
C GLU A 420 10.45 -0.04 0.95
N ALA A 421 9.26 -0.57 1.25
CA ALA A 421 8.57 -1.52 0.37
C ALA A 421 8.32 -0.93 -1.02
N ALA A 422 7.85 0.31 -1.10
CA ALA A 422 7.61 1.00 -2.36
C ALA A 422 8.90 1.19 -3.18
N VAL A 423 10.02 1.54 -2.54
CA VAL A 423 11.34 1.60 -3.20
C VAL A 423 11.73 0.25 -3.78
N GLU A 424 11.61 -0.84 -3.01
CA GLU A 424 11.99 -2.17 -3.47
C GLU A 424 11.07 -2.68 -4.59
N ALA A 425 9.77 -2.39 -4.51
CA ALA A 425 8.83 -2.65 -5.60
C ALA A 425 9.22 -1.91 -6.88
N GLY A 426 9.55 -0.61 -6.77
CA GLY A 426 10.04 0.20 -7.87
C GLY A 426 11.35 -0.33 -8.46
N ARG A 427 12.29 -0.77 -7.62
CA ARG A 427 13.62 -1.23 -8.02
C ARG A 427 13.60 -2.60 -8.70
N HIS A 428 12.68 -3.49 -8.35
CA HIS A 428 12.72 -4.83 -8.88
C HIS A 428 12.29 -4.87 -10.37
N PRO A 429 13.10 -5.40 -11.31
CA PRO A 429 12.86 -5.29 -12.74
C PRO A 429 11.61 -6.04 -13.24
N ALA A 430 11.21 -7.11 -12.55
CA ALA A 430 9.99 -7.85 -12.88
C ALA A 430 8.70 -7.16 -12.43
N VAL A 431 8.77 -6.15 -11.54
CA VAL A 431 7.60 -5.38 -11.11
C VAL A 431 7.20 -4.43 -12.23
N ARG A 432 5.99 -4.67 -12.75
CA ARG A 432 5.39 -3.92 -13.87
C ARG A 432 4.23 -3.04 -13.44
N ALA A 433 3.65 -3.31 -12.26
CA ALA A 433 2.59 -2.49 -11.70
C ALA A 433 2.73 -2.41 -10.18
N VAL A 434 2.43 -1.22 -9.65
CA VAL A 434 2.27 -0.96 -8.22
C VAL A 434 0.95 -0.23 -8.04
N ASP A 435 0.05 -0.73 -7.21
CA ASP A 435 -1.13 0.04 -6.78
C ASP A 435 -0.98 0.53 -5.34
N VAL A 436 -1.65 1.65 -5.03
CA VAL A 436 -1.72 2.25 -3.70
C VAL A 436 -3.19 2.52 -3.39
N VAL A 437 -3.75 1.78 -2.43
CA VAL A 437 -5.20 1.64 -2.23
C VAL A 437 -5.63 1.92 -0.78
N GLU A 438 -6.95 1.88 -0.52
CA GLU A 438 -7.59 2.03 0.80
C GLU A 438 -7.40 3.37 1.50
N VAL A 439 -6.95 4.39 0.77
CA VAL A 439 -6.98 5.77 1.27
C VAL A 439 -8.35 6.39 0.98
N ASP A 440 -9.03 6.85 2.02
CA ASP A 440 -10.20 7.74 1.92
C ASP A 440 -9.76 9.18 2.17
N ALA A 441 -9.58 9.93 1.07
CA ALA A 441 -9.16 11.32 1.13
C ALA A 441 -10.15 12.24 1.88
N ALA A 442 -11.43 11.89 1.98
CA ALA A 442 -12.42 12.68 2.72
C ALA A 442 -12.38 12.42 4.23
N ALA A 443 -11.98 11.21 4.64
CA ALA A 443 -11.82 10.85 6.04
C ALA A 443 -10.42 11.18 6.60
N ASP A 444 -9.46 11.51 5.73
CA ASP A 444 -8.07 11.78 6.11
C ASP A 444 -7.94 13.02 7.02
N VAL A 445 -7.01 12.94 7.96
CA VAL A 445 -6.72 13.99 8.94
C VAL A 445 -5.51 14.78 8.47
N ASN A 446 -5.71 16.06 8.14
CA ASN A 446 -4.68 16.98 7.65
C ASN A 446 -3.97 16.51 6.36
N GLY A 447 -4.58 15.61 5.58
CA GLY A 447 -3.97 15.05 4.38
C GLY A 447 -2.74 14.17 4.68
N ALA A 448 -2.67 13.57 5.86
CA ALA A 448 -1.53 12.76 6.29
C ALA A 448 -1.43 11.47 5.47
N THR A 449 -2.53 10.73 5.35
CA THR A 449 -2.57 9.49 4.56
C THR A 449 -2.43 9.77 3.07
N VAL A 450 -3.04 10.83 2.54
CA VAL A 450 -2.89 11.23 1.13
C VAL A 450 -1.43 11.58 0.79
N GLN A 451 -0.72 12.27 1.70
CA GLN A 451 0.70 12.54 1.53
C GLN A 451 1.53 11.26 1.59
N LEU A 452 1.19 10.31 2.47
CA LEU A 452 1.84 9.00 2.51
C LEU A 452 1.66 8.22 1.20
N ALA A 453 0.45 8.19 0.64
CA ALA A 453 0.20 7.57 -0.65
C ALA A 453 1.00 8.23 -1.78
N ALA A 454 1.05 9.57 -1.81
CA ALA A 454 1.89 10.31 -2.76
C ALA A 454 3.37 9.92 -2.62
N MET A 455 3.88 9.81 -1.38
CA MET A 455 5.25 9.37 -1.13
C MET A 455 5.49 7.91 -1.57
N CYS A 456 4.51 7.02 -1.50
CA CYS A 456 4.64 5.65 -2.01
C CYS A 456 4.87 5.66 -3.53
N LEU A 457 4.07 6.44 -4.28
CA LEU A 457 4.24 6.58 -5.73
C LEU A 457 5.63 7.13 -6.09
N LEU A 458 6.06 8.18 -5.39
CA LEU A 458 7.38 8.78 -5.61
C LEU A 458 8.52 7.85 -5.21
N SER A 459 8.36 7.06 -4.15
CA SER A 459 9.33 6.06 -3.71
C SER A 459 9.47 4.91 -4.71
N ALA A 460 8.35 4.43 -5.27
CA ALA A 460 8.37 3.45 -6.36
C ALA A 460 9.02 4.02 -7.64
N ALA A 461 8.73 5.29 -7.99
CA ALA A 461 9.40 5.96 -9.10
C ALA A 461 10.92 6.13 -8.86
N ALA A 462 11.33 6.44 -7.63
CA ALA A 462 12.74 6.51 -7.24
C ALA A 462 13.43 5.14 -7.35
N GLY A 463 12.78 4.09 -6.86
CA GLY A 463 13.23 2.71 -7.01
C GLY A 463 13.44 2.36 -8.48
N HIS A 464 12.49 2.72 -9.35
CA HIS A 464 12.58 2.51 -10.79
C HIS A 464 13.75 3.28 -11.44
N ALA A 465 14.00 4.53 -11.04
CA ALA A 465 15.14 5.31 -11.53
C ALA A 465 16.50 4.77 -11.05
N SER A 466 16.52 4.02 -9.94
CA SER A 466 17.73 3.39 -9.39
C SER A 466 18.07 2.01 -9.98
N ARG A 467 17.35 1.56 -11.01
CA ARG A 467 17.52 0.26 -11.66
C ARG A 467 18.83 0.12 -12.44
#